data_AF-A0A6B2G6G3-F1
#
_entry.id   AF-A0A6B2G6G3-F1
#
_cell.length_a   1.000
_cell.length_b   1.000
_cell.length_c   1.000
_cell.angle_alpha   90.00
_cell.angle_beta   90.00
_cell.angle_gamma   90.00
#
_symmetry.space_group_name_H-M   'P 1'
#
loop_
_entity.id
_entity.type
_entity.pdbx_description
1 polymer ?
#
loop_
_entity_poly.entity_id
_entity_poly.type
_entity_poly.pdbx_seq_one_letter_code
_entity_poly.pdbx_strand_id
1 'polypeptide(L)'
;IIMFPILSLFFKLSVILIFIMMDTTVHQLTENLNSEHVDLSENLCCLPNGKMFRRKDVKHHGKRPEFKKEIVVVIPTILRKKNGYQNFTYIVETLQSALRNVDNGVHFVVHIGHTEKEKRKIILDVLNFNFKRYMDDGVLHVIELGENDFTTPKYIPPSTFDDTKGRILWRSRHNLHLAFLYTYLSGYAKYILHLEDDVIANSDYLKTIRKHIKSCSDVIWYQLRFSNYYGDIGILFPAYFLDHMAKLHRALYLELPCDMLRNRIIKRAFKNELSNPPWVLGCPRLKLRSPLFSHIGIISSLDKSNLSK
;
A
#
# COMPACT_ATOMS: atom_id res chain seq x y z
N ILE A 1 1.28 -3.59 40.54
CA ILE A 1 1.29 -4.55 39.41
C ILE A 1 -0.14 -4.69 38.83
N ILE A 2 -0.80 -3.58 38.47
CA ILE A 2 -2.21 -3.58 37.97
C ILE A 2 -2.39 -2.68 36.73
N MET A 3 -1.32 -2.09 36.18
CA MET A 3 -1.43 -1.16 35.05
C MET A 3 -1.48 -1.82 33.65
N PHE A 4 -0.93 -3.03 33.50
CA PHE A 4 -0.87 -3.73 32.21
C PHE A 4 -2.23 -4.24 31.66
N PRO A 5 -3.19 -4.73 32.48
CA PRO A 5 -4.48 -5.20 31.97
C PRO A 5 -5.36 -4.06 31.46
N ILE A 6 -5.26 -2.88 32.09
CA ILE A 6 -6.10 -1.73 31.83
C ILE A 6 -5.73 -1.09 30.48
N LEU A 7 -4.43 -0.94 30.19
CA LEU A 7 -3.95 -0.42 28.90
C LEU A 7 -4.36 -1.31 27.71
N SER A 8 -4.30 -2.64 27.90
CA SER A 8 -4.76 -3.64 26.93
C SER A 8 -6.27 -3.57 26.70
N LEU A 9 -7.05 -3.29 27.74
CA LEU A 9 -8.49 -3.13 27.66
C LEU A 9 -8.87 -1.84 26.91
N PHE A 10 -8.22 -0.72 27.21
CA PHE A 10 -8.43 0.55 26.49
C PHE A 10 -8.04 0.45 25.01
N PHE A 11 -6.94 -0.26 24.68
CA PHE A 11 -6.57 -0.53 23.29
C PHE A 11 -7.61 -1.39 22.56
N LYS A 12 -8.19 -2.40 23.25
CA LYS A 12 -9.27 -3.21 22.67
C LYS A 12 -10.53 -2.37 22.44
N LEU A 13 -10.91 -1.52 23.39
CA LEU A 13 -12.08 -0.65 23.29
C LEU A 13 -11.95 0.41 22.20
N SER A 14 -10.78 1.06 22.07
CA SER A 14 -10.55 2.07 21.03
C SER A 14 -10.55 1.45 19.62
N VAL A 15 -9.98 0.25 19.48
CA VAL A 15 -10.04 -0.51 18.23
C VAL A 15 -11.49 -0.92 17.90
N ILE A 16 -12.27 -1.37 18.87
CA ILE A 16 -13.70 -1.72 18.68
C ILE A 16 -14.53 -0.49 18.28
N LEU A 17 -14.29 0.67 18.90
CA LEU A 17 -15.00 1.91 18.57
C LEU A 17 -14.69 2.38 17.15
N ILE A 18 -13.42 2.25 16.72
CA ILE A 18 -13.04 2.46 15.31
C ILE A 18 -13.86 1.52 14.41
N PHE A 19 -13.98 0.23 14.74
CA PHE A 19 -14.74 -0.74 13.94
C PHE A 19 -16.25 -0.47 13.89
N ILE A 20 -16.89 -0.04 14.98
CA ILE A 20 -18.33 0.31 14.99
C ILE A 20 -18.60 1.51 14.08
N MET A 21 -17.66 2.47 14.04
CA MET A 21 -17.71 3.55 13.07
C MET A 21 -17.46 3.07 11.63
N MET A 22 -16.74 1.96 11.42
CA MET A 22 -16.53 1.40 10.07
C MET A 22 -17.83 0.84 9.49
N ASP A 23 -18.62 0.07 10.24
CA ASP A 23 -19.87 -0.55 9.75
C ASP A 23 -20.90 0.48 9.29
N THR A 24 -21.08 1.56 10.04
CA THR A 24 -22.00 2.65 9.69
C THR A 24 -21.52 3.43 8.44
N THR A 25 -20.21 3.53 8.23
CA THR A 25 -19.64 4.20 7.05
C THR A 25 -19.72 3.34 5.78
N VAL A 26 -19.61 2.01 5.89
CA VAL A 26 -19.75 1.08 4.76
C VAL A 26 -21.13 1.20 4.09
N HIS A 27 -22.17 1.43 4.89
CA HIS A 27 -23.53 1.60 4.36
C HIS A 27 -23.75 2.94 3.63
N GLN A 28 -22.99 4.00 3.98
CA GLN A 28 -23.02 5.30 3.27
C GLN A 28 -22.08 5.34 2.05
N LEU A 29 -20.98 4.59 2.05
CA LEU A 29 -20.03 4.54 0.94
C LEU A 29 -20.60 3.87 -0.33
N THR A 30 -21.63 3.03 -0.17
CA THR A 30 -22.29 2.35 -1.30
C THR A 30 -23.05 3.31 -2.21
N GLU A 31 -23.49 4.48 -1.73
CA GLU A 31 -24.16 5.49 -2.56
C GLU A 31 -23.18 6.34 -3.40
N ASN A 32 -21.95 6.58 -2.92
CA ASN A 32 -20.91 7.34 -3.65
C ASN A 32 -20.17 6.53 -4.74
N LEU A 33 -20.42 5.22 -4.84
CA LEU A 33 -19.77 4.32 -5.80
C LEU A 33 -20.26 4.49 -7.25
N ASN A 34 -21.34 5.25 -7.48
CA ASN A 34 -21.97 5.40 -8.80
C ASN A 34 -21.33 6.46 -9.71
N SER A 35 -20.39 7.28 -9.22
CA SER A 35 -19.64 8.21 -10.08
C SER A 35 -18.46 7.53 -10.77
N GLU A 36 -18.38 7.60 -12.10
CA GLU A 36 -17.25 7.06 -12.88
C GLU A 36 -16.01 7.98 -12.88
N HIS A 37 -16.17 9.26 -12.54
CA HIS A 37 -15.06 10.20 -12.43
C HIS A 37 -14.22 9.93 -11.18
N VAL A 38 -12.92 10.23 -11.26
CA VAL A 38 -12.03 10.14 -10.10
C VAL A 38 -12.46 11.19 -9.05
N ASP A 39 -12.74 10.74 -7.83
CA ASP A 39 -12.98 11.65 -6.70
C ASP A 39 -11.66 12.29 -6.28
N LEU A 40 -11.54 13.59 -6.57
CA LEU A 40 -10.36 14.39 -6.31
C LEU A 40 -10.48 15.24 -5.04
N SER A 41 -11.25 14.80 -4.04
CA SER A 41 -11.33 15.47 -2.74
C SER A 41 -9.97 16.03 -2.29
N GLU A 42 -9.95 17.33 -1.96
CA GLU A 42 -8.71 18.07 -1.69
C GLU A 42 -8.01 17.55 -0.43
N ASN A 43 -8.78 17.17 0.59
CA ASN A 43 -8.26 16.70 1.86
C ASN A 43 -7.99 15.20 1.76
N LEU A 44 -6.71 14.84 1.66
CA LEU A 44 -6.30 13.44 1.66
C LEU A 44 -6.32 12.93 3.11
N CYS A 45 -5.42 13.40 3.97
CA CYS A 45 -5.20 12.75 5.27
C CYS A 45 -4.45 13.67 6.23
N CYS A 46 -4.62 13.51 7.55
CA CYS A 46 -3.70 14.10 8.52
C CYS A 46 -2.58 13.12 8.90
N LEU A 47 -1.35 13.60 8.98
CA LEU A 47 -0.22 12.94 9.62
C LEU A 47 -0.45 12.81 11.13
N PRO A 48 0.29 11.93 11.84
CA PRO A 48 0.17 11.81 13.30
C PRO A 48 0.41 13.13 14.06
N ASN A 49 1.13 14.08 13.46
CA ASN A 49 1.37 15.41 14.00
C ASN A 49 0.23 16.43 13.71
N GLY A 50 -0.88 15.98 13.13
CA GLY A 50 -2.02 16.81 12.75
C GLY A 50 -1.86 17.56 11.42
N LYS A 51 -0.69 17.51 10.77
CA LYS A 51 -0.48 18.16 9.46
C LYS A 51 -1.37 17.50 8.42
N MET A 52 -2.21 18.31 7.77
CA MET A 52 -3.11 17.85 6.73
C MET A 52 -2.39 17.82 5.39
N PHE A 53 -2.33 16.64 4.78
CA PHE A 53 -1.98 16.46 3.39
C PHE A 53 -3.18 16.82 2.52
N ARG A 54 -2.95 17.75 1.59
CA ARG A 54 -3.89 18.01 0.52
C ARG A 54 -3.37 17.41 -0.76
N ARG A 55 -4.28 17.04 -1.66
CA ARG A 55 -3.94 16.46 -2.95
C ARG A 55 -3.05 17.39 -3.79
N LYS A 56 -3.24 18.71 -3.68
CA LYS A 56 -2.39 19.72 -4.33
C LYS A 56 -0.95 19.81 -3.81
N ASP A 57 -0.70 19.30 -2.59
CA ASP A 57 0.64 19.28 -2.02
C ASP A 57 1.45 18.07 -2.51
N VAL A 58 0.78 17.10 -3.16
CA VAL A 58 1.42 15.95 -3.81
C VAL A 58 1.96 16.38 -5.16
N LYS A 59 3.24 16.17 -5.39
CA LYS A 59 3.82 16.44 -6.71
C LYS A 59 3.58 15.23 -7.61
N HIS A 60 3.16 15.55 -8.83
CA HIS A 60 2.79 14.57 -9.85
C HIS A 60 3.71 14.70 -11.06
N HIS A 61 4.09 13.57 -11.62
CA HIS A 61 4.81 13.49 -12.89
C HIS A 61 4.11 12.50 -13.82
N GLY A 62 3.92 12.88 -15.08
CA GLY A 62 3.07 12.15 -16.03
C GLY A 62 1.59 12.53 -15.93
N LYS A 63 0.77 11.95 -16.80
CA LYS A 63 -0.68 12.22 -16.84
C LYS A 63 -1.44 11.31 -15.86
N ARG A 64 -2.42 11.90 -15.18
CA ARG A 64 -3.34 11.17 -14.30
C ARG A 64 -4.53 10.64 -15.10
N PRO A 65 -5.16 9.54 -14.67
CA PRO A 65 -6.36 9.06 -15.32
C PRO A 65 -7.53 10.00 -14.99
N GLU A 66 -8.32 10.37 -15.99
CA GLU A 66 -9.51 11.20 -15.82
C GLU A 66 -10.70 10.42 -15.24
N PHE A 67 -10.75 9.13 -15.56
CA PHE A 67 -11.81 8.21 -15.17
C PHE A 67 -11.28 7.11 -14.27
N LYS A 68 -12.15 6.59 -13.41
CA LYS A 68 -11.85 5.43 -12.57
C LYS A 68 -11.41 4.25 -13.43
N LYS A 69 -10.34 3.59 -12.99
CA LYS A 69 -9.78 2.41 -13.66
C LYS A 69 -10.33 1.13 -13.07
N GLU A 70 -10.25 0.04 -13.83
CA GLU A 70 -10.59 -1.28 -13.28
C GLU A 70 -9.57 -1.67 -12.21
N ILE A 71 -8.28 -1.61 -12.56
CA ILE A 71 -7.17 -1.94 -11.67
C ILE A 71 -6.18 -0.79 -11.67
N VAL A 72 -5.82 -0.30 -10.49
CA VAL A 72 -4.62 0.52 -10.31
C VAL A 72 -3.53 -0.34 -9.69
N VAL A 73 -2.39 -0.44 -10.37
CA VAL A 73 -1.18 -1.06 -9.85
C VAL A 73 -0.35 -0.01 -9.14
N VAL A 74 -0.03 -0.27 -7.87
CA VAL A 74 0.74 0.66 -7.04
C VAL A 74 2.07 0.04 -6.65
N ILE A 75 3.15 0.80 -6.84
CA ILE A 75 4.54 0.35 -6.61
C ILE A 75 5.29 1.43 -5.82
N PRO A 76 5.42 1.30 -4.49
CA PRO A 76 6.31 2.14 -3.70
C PRO A 76 7.77 1.81 -4.02
N THR A 77 8.63 2.82 -4.20
CA THR A 77 10.05 2.62 -4.51
C THR A 77 10.95 3.54 -3.70
N ILE A 78 12.18 3.07 -3.43
CA ILE A 78 13.24 3.88 -2.85
C ILE A 78 14.58 3.63 -3.54
N LEU A 79 15.45 4.63 -3.46
CA LEU A 79 16.86 4.55 -3.83
C LEU A 79 17.63 3.80 -2.75
N ARG A 80 18.32 2.74 -3.15
CA ARG A 80 19.19 1.91 -2.31
C ARG A 80 20.66 2.16 -2.64
N LYS A 81 21.55 1.65 -1.78
CA LYS A 81 22.99 1.63 -2.00
C LYS A 81 23.49 0.21 -2.21
N LYS A 82 23.93 -0.11 -3.43
CA LYS A 82 24.67 -1.33 -3.74
C LYS A 82 26.13 -1.15 -3.36
N ASN A 83 26.69 -2.15 -2.67
CA ASN A 83 28.07 -2.13 -2.14
C ASN A 83 28.38 -0.93 -1.22
N GLY A 84 27.36 -0.29 -0.64
CA GLY A 84 27.49 0.85 0.27
C GLY A 84 27.59 2.24 -0.40
N TYR A 85 27.87 2.34 -1.71
CA TYR A 85 28.08 3.64 -2.37
C TYR A 85 27.29 3.82 -3.67
N GLN A 86 27.09 2.77 -4.45
CA GLN A 86 26.47 2.86 -5.77
C GLN A 86 24.94 2.98 -5.64
N ASN A 87 24.36 3.99 -6.26
CA ASN A 87 22.91 4.15 -6.33
C ASN A 87 22.27 2.98 -7.07
N PHE A 88 21.22 2.40 -6.51
CA PHE A 88 20.55 1.24 -7.06
C PHE A 88 19.03 1.30 -6.83
N THR A 89 18.25 0.85 -7.80
CA THR A 89 16.79 0.71 -7.69
C THR A 89 16.35 -0.49 -8.53
N TYR A 90 15.30 -1.19 -8.08
CA TYR A 90 14.70 -2.32 -8.78
C TYR A 90 13.51 -1.92 -9.68
N ILE A 91 13.11 -0.65 -9.63
CA ILE A 91 11.86 -0.19 -10.25
C ILE A 91 11.85 -0.36 -11.77
N VAL A 92 13.01 -0.35 -12.41
CA VAL A 92 13.14 -0.50 -13.86
C VAL A 92 12.73 -1.91 -14.28
N GLU A 93 13.35 -2.93 -13.70
CA GLU A 93 13.06 -4.34 -14.00
C GLU A 93 11.60 -4.68 -13.67
N THR A 94 11.11 -4.17 -12.54
CA THR A 94 9.72 -4.37 -12.10
C THR A 94 8.74 -3.76 -13.09
N LEU A 95 8.88 -2.49 -13.45
CA LEU A 95 7.99 -1.84 -14.43
C LEU A 95 8.12 -2.44 -15.83
N GLN A 96 9.34 -2.78 -16.28
CA GLN A 96 9.54 -3.42 -17.59
C GLN A 96 8.83 -4.76 -17.73
N SER A 97 8.69 -5.53 -16.64
CA SER A 97 7.93 -6.78 -16.64
C SER A 97 6.43 -6.53 -16.48
N ALA A 98 6.02 -5.63 -15.58
CA ALA A 98 4.62 -5.38 -15.26
C ALA A 98 3.87 -4.57 -16.33
N LEU A 99 4.54 -3.68 -17.06
CA LEU A 99 3.92 -2.87 -18.12
C LEU A 99 3.69 -3.64 -19.43
N ARG A 100 4.09 -4.91 -19.52
CA ARG A 100 3.87 -5.73 -20.72
C ARG A 100 2.39 -6.04 -20.88
N ASN A 101 1.87 -5.79 -22.09
CA ASN A 101 0.49 -6.11 -22.48
C ASN A 101 -0.58 -5.46 -21.57
N VAL A 102 -0.31 -4.25 -21.09
CA VAL A 102 -1.26 -3.45 -20.31
C VAL A 102 -2.31 -2.85 -21.23
N ASP A 103 -3.58 -3.02 -20.88
CA ASP A 103 -4.72 -2.39 -21.56
C ASP A 103 -5.22 -1.14 -20.83
N ASN A 104 -6.16 -0.42 -21.45
CA ASN A 104 -6.69 0.85 -20.97
C ASN A 104 -7.43 0.78 -19.63
N GLY A 105 -7.84 -0.41 -19.18
CA GLY A 105 -8.49 -0.64 -17.90
C GLY A 105 -7.54 -0.60 -16.70
N VAL A 106 -6.23 -0.58 -16.96
CA VAL A 106 -5.18 -0.63 -15.94
C VAL A 106 -4.38 0.66 -15.93
N HIS A 107 -3.98 1.10 -14.74
CA HIS A 107 -3.15 2.29 -14.56
C HIS A 107 -2.09 2.08 -13.48
N PHE A 108 -0.91 2.67 -13.66
CA PHE A 108 0.21 2.49 -12.75
C PHE A 108 0.49 3.76 -11.94
N VAL A 109 0.80 3.56 -10.66
CA VAL A 109 1.22 4.63 -9.75
C VAL A 109 2.52 4.22 -9.06
N VAL A 110 3.58 4.97 -9.33
CA VAL A 110 4.85 4.80 -8.63
C VAL A 110 4.96 5.85 -7.55
N HIS A 111 5.14 5.41 -6.30
CA HIS A 111 5.33 6.32 -5.16
C HIS A 111 6.79 6.36 -4.75
N ILE A 112 7.42 7.53 -4.86
CA ILE A 112 8.81 7.71 -4.43
C ILE A 112 8.86 7.95 -2.92
N GLY A 113 9.40 6.98 -2.19
CA GLY A 113 9.43 6.96 -0.72
C GLY A 113 10.51 7.81 -0.05
N HIS A 114 11.15 8.75 -0.76
CA HIS A 114 12.27 9.55 -0.24
C HIS A 114 11.87 10.95 0.23
N THR A 115 12.54 11.41 1.28
CA THR A 115 12.38 12.75 1.86
C THR A 115 13.38 13.74 1.28
N GLU A 116 14.53 13.24 0.83
CA GLU A 116 15.64 14.00 0.28
C GLU A 116 15.43 14.24 -1.21
N LYS A 117 15.44 15.52 -1.62
CA LYS A 117 15.18 15.96 -2.99
C LYS A 117 16.10 15.30 -4.01
N GLU A 118 17.37 15.15 -3.67
CA GLU A 118 18.40 14.59 -4.52
C GLU A 118 18.10 13.12 -4.82
N LYS A 119 17.73 12.35 -3.80
CA LYS A 119 17.36 10.93 -3.96
C LYS A 119 16.09 10.77 -4.77
N ARG A 120 15.09 11.64 -4.56
CA ARG A 120 13.86 11.65 -5.38
C ARG A 120 14.16 11.94 -6.84
N LYS A 121 14.96 12.97 -7.10
CA LYS A 121 15.35 13.37 -8.46
C LYS A 121 16.04 12.23 -9.20
N ILE A 122 16.95 11.49 -8.56
CA ILE A 122 17.64 10.36 -9.19
C ILE A 122 16.64 9.29 -9.67
N ILE A 123 15.67 8.90 -8.84
CA ILE A 123 14.65 7.92 -9.24
C ILE A 123 13.76 8.50 -10.36
N LEU A 124 13.37 9.77 -10.25
CA LEU A 124 12.54 10.42 -11.27
C LEU A 124 13.27 10.51 -12.62
N ASP A 125 14.57 10.79 -12.63
CA ASP A 125 15.38 10.81 -13.86
C ASP A 125 15.43 9.41 -14.49
N VAL A 126 15.60 8.36 -13.68
CA VAL A 126 15.55 6.95 -14.14
C VAL A 126 14.17 6.61 -14.73
N LEU A 127 13.09 7.03 -14.08
CA LEU A 127 11.73 6.77 -14.55
C LEU A 127 11.42 7.53 -15.84
N ASN A 128 11.82 8.80 -15.94
CA ASN A 128 11.69 9.57 -17.18
C ASN A 128 12.50 8.94 -18.31
N PHE A 129 13.76 8.56 -18.07
CA PHE A 129 14.60 7.95 -19.10
C PHE A 129 14.00 6.66 -19.68
N ASN A 130 13.47 5.78 -18.83
CA ASN A 130 13.00 4.46 -19.24
C ASN A 130 11.50 4.41 -19.62
N PHE A 131 10.66 5.28 -19.05
CA PHE A 131 9.20 5.16 -19.11
C PHE A 131 8.47 6.44 -19.49
N LYS A 132 9.17 7.45 -20.05
CA LYS A 132 8.53 8.72 -20.46
C LYS A 132 7.27 8.51 -21.29
N ARG A 133 7.30 7.60 -22.26
CA ARG A 133 6.16 7.30 -23.11
C ARG A 133 4.93 6.87 -22.30
N TYR A 134 5.08 5.92 -21.38
CA TYR A 134 3.97 5.49 -20.51
C TYR A 134 3.44 6.63 -19.63
N MET A 135 4.31 7.57 -19.24
CA MET A 135 3.93 8.75 -18.47
C MET A 135 3.19 9.80 -19.31
N ASP A 136 3.63 10.02 -20.54
CA ASP A 136 3.01 10.94 -21.50
C ASP A 136 1.66 10.40 -22.00
N ASP A 137 1.55 9.08 -22.18
CA ASP A 137 0.33 8.38 -22.60
C ASP A 137 -0.69 8.24 -21.45
N GLY A 138 -0.29 8.55 -20.21
CA GLY A 138 -1.16 8.47 -19.04
C GLY A 138 -1.46 7.05 -18.58
N VAL A 139 -0.59 6.09 -18.90
CA VAL A 139 -0.62 4.71 -18.38
C VAL A 139 0.06 4.61 -17.01
N LEU A 140 1.06 5.48 -16.78
CA LEU A 140 1.85 5.55 -15.56
C LEU A 140 1.88 7.00 -15.07
N HIS A 141 1.77 7.20 -13.77
CA HIS A 141 2.22 8.45 -13.16
C HIS A 141 3.02 8.19 -11.91
N VAL A 142 3.88 9.15 -11.60
CA VAL A 142 4.76 9.12 -10.43
C VAL A 142 4.27 10.17 -9.46
N ILE A 143 4.24 9.81 -8.19
CA ILE A 143 3.94 10.72 -7.11
C ILE A 143 5.12 10.80 -6.14
N GLU A 144 5.41 12.00 -5.68
CA GLU A 144 6.32 12.22 -4.56
C GLU A 144 5.66 13.01 -3.44
N LEU A 145 6.02 12.65 -2.21
CA LEU A 145 5.71 13.44 -1.04
C LEU A 145 6.78 14.52 -0.85
N GLY A 146 6.34 15.72 -0.48
CA GLY A 146 7.21 16.86 -0.23
C GLY A 146 8.16 16.65 0.95
N GLU A 147 9.05 17.63 1.16
CA GLU A 147 9.98 17.63 2.28
C GLU A 147 9.26 17.87 3.61
N ASN A 148 9.64 17.09 4.65
CA ASN A 148 9.27 17.25 6.06
C ASN A 148 7.85 16.85 6.50
N ASP A 149 7.24 15.87 5.84
CA ASP A 149 5.90 15.44 6.22
C ASP A 149 5.86 14.39 7.33
N PHE A 150 6.79 13.43 7.34
CA PHE A 150 6.84 12.42 8.40
C PHE A 150 7.75 12.90 9.54
N THR A 151 7.18 13.60 10.52
CA THR A 151 7.92 13.96 11.73
C THR A 151 8.30 12.70 12.50
N THR A 152 9.56 12.61 12.91
CA THR A 152 10.01 11.63 13.90
C THR A 152 9.09 11.70 15.12
N PRO A 153 8.51 10.57 15.56
CA PRO A 153 7.62 10.58 16.71
C PRO A 153 8.38 11.05 17.95
N LYS A 154 7.74 11.90 18.78
CA LYS A 154 8.32 12.37 20.05
C LYS A 154 8.61 11.22 21.02
N TYR A 155 7.84 10.13 20.92
CA TYR A 155 7.97 8.94 21.72
C TYR A 155 7.95 7.71 20.82
N ILE A 156 8.93 6.81 21.02
CA ILE A 156 8.98 5.51 20.36
C ILE A 156 8.58 4.48 21.41
N PRO A 157 7.48 3.73 21.23
CA PRO A 157 7.04 2.75 22.21
C PRO A 157 8.08 1.62 22.37
N PRO A 158 8.10 0.95 23.53
CA PRO A 158 8.91 -0.25 23.73
C PRO A 158 8.54 -1.27 22.65
N SER A 159 9.56 -1.97 22.14
CA SER A 159 9.35 -2.89 21.04
C SER A 159 8.48 -4.07 21.45
N THR A 160 7.47 -4.37 20.63
CA THR A 160 6.70 -5.62 20.67
C THR A 160 7.45 -6.81 20.05
N PHE A 161 8.60 -6.58 19.40
CA PHE A 161 9.37 -7.57 18.64
C PHE A 161 10.88 -7.55 18.92
N ASP A 162 11.33 -6.91 20.00
CA ASP A 162 12.74 -6.62 20.29
C ASP A 162 13.48 -5.81 19.19
N ASP A 163 12.72 -5.18 18.26
CA ASP A 163 13.22 -4.16 17.32
C ASP A 163 14.03 -3.05 18.01
N THR A 164 15.13 -2.64 17.38
CA THR A 164 15.82 -1.40 17.72
C THR A 164 14.97 -0.17 17.39
N LYS A 165 15.27 0.98 18.00
CA LYS A 165 14.57 2.25 17.69
C LYS A 165 14.60 2.57 16.19
N GLY A 166 15.74 2.36 15.53
CA GLY A 166 15.89 2.56 14.09
C GLY A 166 14.98 1.66 13.25
N ARG A 167 14.84 0.39 13.65
CA ARG A 167 13.91 -0.54 12.99
C ARG A 167 12.44 -0.14 13.20
N ILE A 168 12.07 0.32 14.40
CA ILE A 168 10.73 0.85 14.67
C ILE A 168 10.45 2.07 13.78
N LEU A 169 11.38 3.02 13.71
CA LEU A 169 11.24 4.21 12.86
C LEU A 169 11.10 3.83 11.38
N TRP A 170 11.90 2.86 10.90
CA TRP A 170 11.83 2.37 9.54
C TRP A 170 10.46 1.76 9.20
N ARG A 171 9.96 0.81 9.99
CA ARG A 171 8.62 0.21 9.74
C ARG A 171 7.48 1.22 9.93
N SER A 172 7.66 2.18 10.83
CA SER A 172 6.70 3.28 11.05
C SER A 172 6.59 4.19 9.84
N ARG A 173 7.73 4.51 9.21
CA ARG A 173 7.76 5.24 7.95
C ARG A 173 7.00 4.48 6.86
N HIS A 174 7.22 3.17 6.73
CA HIS A 174 6.50 2.35 5.74
C HIS A 174 4.98 2.42 5.96
N ASN A 175 4.51 2.28 7.20
CA ASN A 175 3.09 2.40 7.53
C ASN A 175 2.51 3.76 7.12
N LEU A 176 3.20 4.86 7.43
CA LEU A 176 2.70 6.19 7.09
C LEU A 176 2.72 6.46 5.57
N HIS A 177 3.71 5.96 4.85
CA HIS A 177 3.74 6.02 3.39
C HIS A 177 2.56 5.25 2.78
N LEU A 178 2.25 4.05 3.30
CA LEU A 178 1.08 3.28 2.86
C LEU A 178 -0.23 3.99 3.21
N ALA A 179 -0.34 4.58 4.40
CA ALA A 179 -1.52 5.34 4.78
C ALA A 179 -1.79 6.50 3.81
N PHE A 180 -0.75 7.27 3.48
CA PHE A 180 -0.82 8.31 2.46
C PHE A 180 -1.25 7.73 1.11
N LEU A 181 -0.60 6.67 0.65
CA LEU A 181 -0.81 6.09 -0.66
C LEU A 181 -2.23 5.55 -0.83
N TYR A 182 -2.74 4.84 0.18
CA TYR A 182 -4.11 4.35 0.20
C TYR A 182 -5.13 5.46 0.18
N THR A 183 -4.86 6.55 0.90
CA THR A 183 -5.70 7.74 0.85
C THR A 183 -5.68 8.37 -0.55
N TYR A 184 -4.49 8.58 -1.12
CA TYR A 184 -4.31 9.21 -2.42
C TYR A 184 -5.06 8.47 -3.53
N LEU A 185 -5.00 7.13 -3.49
CA LEU A 185 -5.63 6.24 -4.45
C LEU A 185 -7.13 6.05 -4.24
N SER A 186 -7.69 6.56 -3.15
CA SER A 186 -9.14 6.55 -2.95
C SER A 186 -9.82 7.26 -4.12
N GLY A 187 -10.77 6.58 -4.75
CA GLY A 187 -11.49 7.09 -5.92
C GLY A 187 -10.81 6.89 -7.27
N TYR A 188 -9.62 6.26 -7.38
CA TYR A 188 -8.93 6.06 -8.67
C TYR A 188 -9.30 4.75 -9.38
N ALA A 189 -9.79 3.74 -8.66
CA ALA A 189 -10.00 2.41 -9.25
C ALA A 189 -11.13 1.63 -8.59
N LYS A 190 -11.54 0.51 -9.22
CA LYS A 190 -12.35 -0.55 -8.59
C LYS A 190 -11.48 -1.45 -7.71
N TYR A 191 -10.30 -1.82 -8.17
CA TYR A 191 -9.34 -2.65 -7.45
C TYR A 191 -7.95 -2.02 -7.43
N ILE A 192 -7.23 -2.24 -6.33
CA ILE A 192 -5.83 -1.84 -6.20
C ILE A 192 -4.97 -3.09 -6.11
N LEU A 193 -3.97 -3.18 -6.97
CA LEU A 193 -2.94 -4.22 -6.92
C LEU A 193 -1.66 -3.60 -6.34
N HIS A 194 -1.29 -4.01 -5.13
CA HIS A 194 -0.05 -3.62 -4.49
C HIS A 194 1.09 -4.54 -4.91
N LEU A 195 2.19 -3.96 -5.39
CA LEU A 195 3.46 -4.63 -5.65
C LEU A 195 4.59 -3.92 -4.90
N GLU A 196 5.63 -4.69 -4.57
CA GLU A 196 6.93 -4.13 -4.18
C GLU A 196 7.73 -3.74 -5.44
N ASP A 197 8.76 -2.90 -5.30
CA ASP A 197 9.55 -2.45 -6.45
C ASP A 197 10.58 -3.45 -6.96
N ASP A 198 10.65 -4.66 -6.38
CA ASP A 198 11.64 -5.70 -6.63
C ASP A 198 11.01 -7.04 -7.01
N VAL A 199 10.10 -7.02 -7.98
CA VAL A 199 9.37 -8.19 -8.46
C VAL A 199 9.34 -8.27 -9.98
N ILE A 200 9.39 -9.49 -10.51
CA ILE A 200 9.16 -9.76 -11.93
C ILE A 200 7.74 -10.29 -12.11
N ALA A 201 6.92 -9.57 -12.87
CA ALA A 201 5.57 -9.99 -13.22
C ALA A 201 5.58 -11.03 -14.36
N ASN A 202 4.78 -12.07 -14.22
CA ASN A 202 4.46 -13.01 -15.29
C ASN A 202 3.64 -12.30 -16.38
N SER A 203 3.85 -12.60 -17.67
CA SER A 203 3.17 -11.94 -18.79
C SER A 203 1.64 -12.03 -18.76
N ASP A 204 1.07 -13.07 -18.14
CA ASP A 204 -0.38 -13.28 -18.06
C ASP A 204 -1.00 -12.89 -16.70
N TYR A 205 -0.28 -12.10 -15.89
CA TYR A 205 -0.71 -11.79 -14.53
C TYR A 205 -2.07 -11.10 -14.49
N LEU A 206 -2.31 -10.08 -15.34
CA LEU A 206 -3.59 -9.34 -15.39
C LEU A 206 -4.76 -10.26 -15.76
N LYS A 207 -4.57 -11.11 -16.78
CA LYS A 207 -5.58 -12.08 -17.21
C LYS A 207 -5.95 -13.03 -16.07
N THR A 208 -4.94 -13.52 -15.36
CA THR A 208 -5.14 -14.43 -14.22
C THR A 208 -5.84 -13.74 -13.06
N ILE A 209 -5.45 -12.51 -12.73
CA ILE A 209 -6.08 -11.69 -11.68
C ILE A 209 -7.56 -11.45 -12.01
N ARG A 210 -7.88 -10.98 -13.21
CA ARG A 210 -9.26 -10.72 -13.65
C ARG A 210 -10.12 -11.98 -13.61
N LYS A 211 -9.58 -13.11 -14.08
CA LYS A 211 -10.28 -14.41 -14.00
C LYS A 211 -10.57 -14.78 -12.55
N HIS A 212 -9.63 -14.53 -11.64
CA HIS A 212 -9.84 -14.82 -10.23
C HIS A 212 -10.88 -13.88 -9.62
N ILE A 213 -10.80 -12.58 -9.84
CA ILE A 213 -11.84 -11.61 -9.43
C ILE A 213 -13.23 -12.07 -9.88
N LYS A 214 -13.37 -12.46 -11.15
CA LYS A 214 -14.63 -12.98 -11.70
C LYS A 214 -15.10 -14.25 -11.00
N SER A 215 -14.19 -15.17 -10.64
CA SER A 215 -14.54 -16.37 -9.86
C SER A 215 -14.96 -16.06 -8.42
N CYS A 216 -14.68 -14.84 -7.94
CA CYS A 216 -15.03 -14.35 -6.62
C CYS A 216 -16.27 -13.43 -6.64
N SER A 217 -17.03 -13.33 -7.75
CA SER A 217 -18.12 -12.35 -7.88
C SER A 217 -19.24 -12.54 -6.87
N ASP A 218 -19.46 -13.78 -6.45
CA ASP A 218 -20.62 -14.17 -5.64
C ASP A 218 -20.28 -14.21 -4.13
N VAL A 219 -19.05 -13.82 -3.77
CA VAL A 219 -18.58 -13.79 -2.38
C VAL A 219 -17.95 -12.44 -2.06
N ILE A 220 -18.15 -11.97 -0.83
CA ILE A 220 -17.46 -10.77 -0.36
C ILE A 220 -16.02 -11.14 -0.02
N TRP A 221 -15.05 -10.38 -0.53
CA TRP A 221 -13.63 -10.58 -0.26
C TRP A 221 -12.91 -9.25 -0.14
N TYR A 222 -11.80 -9.24 0.60
CA TYR A 222 -11.10 -8.01 0.99
C TYR A 222 -9.63 -8.02 0.61
N GLN A 223 -9.07 -9.20 0.39
CA GLN A 223 -7.76 -9.35 -0.22
C GLN A 223 -7.69 -10.63 -1.04
N LEU A 224 -7.01 -10.57 -2.18
CA LEU A 224 -6.55 -11.73 -2.94
C LEU A 224 -5.02 -11.66 -3.01
N ARG A 225 -4.36 -12.81 -2.84
CA ARG A 225 -2.89 -12.90 -2.88
C ARG A 225 -2.45 -13.74 -4.06
N PHE A 226 -1.49 -13.21 -4.82
CA PHE A 226 -0.96 -13.82 -6.04
C PHE A 226 0.54 -14.14 -5.98
N SER A 227 1.13 -13.98 -4.80
CA SER A 227 2.51 -14.35 -4.49
C SER A 227 2.57 -15.42 -3.40
N ASN A 228 3.63 -16.22 -3.43
CA ASN A 228 3.96 -17.17 -2.37
C ASN A 228 4.90 -16.57 -1.31
N TYR A 229 5.47 -15.39 -1.59
CA TYR A 229 6.36 -14.68 -0.67
C TYR A 229 5.56 -13.94 0.41
N TYR A 230 6.19 -13.75 1.57
CA TYR A 230 5.71 -12.84 2.61
C TYR A 230 5.91 -11.38 2.18
N GLY A 231 5.16 -10.45 2.78
CA GLY A 231 5.21 -9.02 2.43
C GLY A 231 4.02 -8.55 1.62
N ASP A 232 4.17 -7.40 0.96
CA ASP A 232 3.12 -6.69 0.23
C ASP A 232 3.21 -6.96 -1.29
N ILE A 233 3.58 -8.19 -1.66
CA ILE A 233 3.81 -8.59 -3.05
C ILE A 233 2.55 -9.21 -3.66
N GLY A 234 2.01 -8.58 -4.70
CA GLY A 234 0.92 -9.16 -5.49
C GLY A 234 -0.37 -9.30 -4.69
N ILE A 235 -0.68 -8.28 -3.89
CA ILE A 235 -1.89 -8.24 -3.07
C ILE A 235 -2.90 -7.34 -3.76
N LEU A 236 -4.05 -7.90 -4.09
CA LEU A 236 -5.18 -7.16 -4.63
C LEU A 236 -6.22 -6.94 -3.54
N PHE A 237 -6.77 -5.73 -3.44
CA PHE A 237 -7.92 -5.45 -2.59
C PHE A 237 -8.91 -4.50 -3.29
N PRO A 238 -10.20 -4.56 -2.94
CA PRO A 238 -11.18 -3.60 -3.44
C PRO A 238 -10.86 -2.18 -2.98
N ALA A 239 -11.02 -1.19 -3.86
CA ALA A 239 -10.64 0.18 -3.55
C ALA A 239 -11.49 0.82 -2.43
N TYR A 240 -12.73 0.37 -2.23
CA TYR A 240 -13.58 0.85 -1.12
C TYR A 240 -12.97 0.57 0.27
N PHE A 241 -12.03 -0.38 0.37
CA PHE A 241 -11.36 -0.72 1.62
C PHE A 241 -10.14 0.18 1.92
N LEU A 242 -9.73 1.03 0.96
CA LEU A 242 -8.55 1.88 1.09
C LEU A 242 -8.61 2.86 2.25
N ASP A 243 -9.74 3.54 2.44
CA ASP A 243 -9.89 4.53 3.51
C ASP A 243 -9.72 3.89 4.90
N HIS A 244 -10.31 2.72 5.09
CA HIS A 244 -10.15 1.89 6.28
C HIS A 244 -8.69 1.48 6.53
N MET A 245 -8.04 1.00 5.47
CA MET A 245 -6.63 0.62 5.51
C MET A 245 -5.74 1.81 5.84
N ALA A 246 -6.00 2.98 5.24
CA ALA A 246 -5.25 4.21 5.49
C ALA A 246 -5.36 4.65 6.96
N LYS A 247 -6.59 4.71 7.48
CA LYS A 247 -6.87 5.08 8.88
C LYS A 247 -6.12 4.18 9.86
N LEU A 248 -6.10 2.87 9.63
CA LEU A 248 -5.43 1.95 10.53
C LEU A 248 -3.90 2.00 10.43
N HIS A 249 -3.34 2.05 9.22
CA HIS A 249 -1.89 2.17 9.06
C HIS A 249 -1.38 3.43 9.76
N ARG A 250 -2.15 4.52 9.70
CA ARG A 250 -1.87 5.75 10.43
C ARG A 250 -2.03 5.58 11.95
N ALA A 251 -3.12 4.98 12.43
CA ALA A 251 -3.39 4.85 13.86
C ALA A 251 -2.37 3.95 14.58
N LEU A 252 -1.88 2.92 13.89
CA LEU A 252 -1.01 1.88 14.47
C LEU A 252 0.40 1.89 13.87
N TYR A 253 0.83 3.01 13.29
CA TYR A 253 2.08 3.10 12.55
C TYR A 253 3.32 2.71 13.38
N LEU A 254 3.31 2.98 14.69
CA LEU A 254 4.38 2.63 15.63
C LEU A 254 4.30 1.19 16.16
N GLU A 255 3.17 0.51 16.00
CA GLU A 255 2.88 -0.74 16.72
C GLU A 255 3.40 -1.99 16.01
N LEU A 256 3.06 -2.16 14.73
CA LEU A 256 3.40 -3.36 13.97
C LEU A 256 3.89 -3.02 12.55
N PRO A 257 4.59 -3.94 11.88
CA PRO A 257 4.79 -3.90 10.43
C PRO A 257 3.46 -3.87 9.64
N CYS A 258 3.49 -3.31 8.42
CA CYS A 258 2.31 -3.05 7.60
C CYS A 258 1.51 -4.31 7.23
N ASP A 259 2.20 -5.38 6.86
CA ASP A 259 1.63 -6.68 6.53
C ASP A 259 0.89 -7.29 7.74
N MET A 260 1.47 -7.16 8.93
CA MET A 260 0.86 -7.59 10.18
C MET A 260 -0.37 -6.75 10.54
N LEU A 261 -0.31 -5.43 10.35
CA LEU A 261 -1.46 -4.54 10.55
C LEU A 261 -2.63 -4.93 9.65
N ARG A 262 -2.37 -5.06 8.35
CA ARG A 262 -3.37 -5.49 7.37
C ARG A 262 -3.97 -6.85 7.72
N ASN A 263 -3.14 -7.84 7.99
CA ASN A 263 -3.59 -9.18 8.36
C ASN A 263 -4.41 -9.17 9.66
N ARG A 264 -4.09 -8.31 10.64
CA ARG A 264 -4.90 -8.17 11.86
C ARG A 264 -6.26 -7.57 11.60
N ILE A 265 -6.39 -6.57 10.72
CA ILE A 265 -7.71 -6.05 10.33
C ILE A 265 -8.51 -7.15 9.64
N ILE A 266 -7.93 -7.79 8.63
CA ILE A 266 -8.63 -8.82 7.83
C ILE A 266 -8.89 -10.09 8.64
N LYS A 267 -8.33 -10.26 9.84
CA LYS A 267 -8.79 -11.28 10.78
C LYS A 267 -9.90 -10.78 11.69
N ARG A 268 -9.84 -9.51 12.11
CA ARG A 268 -10.81 -8.91 13.04
C ARG A 268 -12.12 -8.52 12.40
N ALA A 269 -12.09 -7.85 11.25
CA ALA A 269 -13.29 -7.46 10.50
C ALA A 269 -14.17 -8.67 10.16
N PHE A 270 -13.56 -9.87 10.06
CA PHE A 270 -14.24 -11.11 9.71
C PHE A 270 -14.59 -11.97 10.92
N LYS A 271 -14.22 -11.56 12.15
CA LYS A 271 -14.39 -12.40 13.34
C LYS A 271 -15.86 -12.81 13.56
N ASN A 272 -16.81 -11.98 13.15
CA ASN A 272 -18.25 -12.23 13.33
C ASN A 272 -18.91 -12.88 12.10
N GLU A 273 -18.31 -12.78 10.91
CA GLU A 273 -18.77 -13.52 9.73
C GLU A 273 -18.25 -14.97 9.72
N LEU A 274 -17.13 -15.25 10.41
CA LEU A 274 -16.49 -16.56 10.57
C LEU A 274 -17.27 -17.52 11.49
N SER A 275 -18.52 -17.82 11.14
CA SER A 275 -19.37 -18.78 11.87
C SER A 275 -19.15 -20.24 11.44
N ASN A 276 -18.26 -20.52 10.48
CA ASN A 276 -17.94 -21.85 9.97
C ASN A 276 -16.43 -22.00 9.75
N PRO A 277 -15.86 -23.22 9.58
CA PRO A 277 -14.42 -23.46 9.67
C PRO A 277 -13.62 -22.45 8.82
N PRO A 278 -12.40 -22.05 9.25
CA PRO A 278 -11.67 -20.84 8.81
C PRO A 278 -11.32 -20.74 7.32
N TRP A 279 -11.85 -21.62 6.48
CA TRP A 279 -11.62 -21.76 5.05
C TRP A 279 -12.85 -21.46 4.18
N VAL A 280 -14.02 -21.09 4.74
CA VAL A 280 -15.29 -20.98 3.98
C VAL A 280 -15.90 -19.57 3.94
N LEU A 281 -15.14 -18.52 4.26
CA LEU A 281 -15.57 -17.13 4.00
C LEU A 281 -14.49 -16.36 3.26
N GLY A 282 -14.92 -15.64 2.23
CA GLY A 282 -14.04 -14.98 1.26
C GLY A 282 -13.75 -15.84 0.03
N CYS A 283 -13.07 -15.23 -0.94
CA CYS A 283 -12.67 -15.95 -2.14
C CYS A 283 -11.55 -16.96 -1.86
N PRO A 284 -11.63 -18.20 -2.37
CA PRO A 284 -10.59 -19.20 -2.16
C PRO A 284 -9.22 -18.71 -2.63
N ARG A 285 -8.16 -19.01 -1.87
CA ARG A 285 -6.80 -18.70 -2.32
C ARG A 285 -6.52 -19.41 -3.64
N LEU A 286 -6.16 -18.65 -4.67
CA LEU A 286 -5.79 -19.21 -5.96
C LEU A 286 -4.55 -20.11 -5.83
N LYS A 287 -4.71 -21.40 -6.17
CA LYS A 287 -3.61 -22.36 -6.26
C LYS A 287 -2.94 -22.19 -7.63
N LEU A 288 -1.82 -21.49 -7.63
CA LEU A 288 -1.02 -21.26 -8.82
C LEU A 288 0.10 -22.31 -8.93
N ARG A 289 0.35 -22.83 -10.14
CA ARG A 289 1.52 -23.67 -10.43
C ARG A 289 2.83 -22.88 -10.32
N SER A 290 2.79 -21.59 -10.67
CA SER A 290 3.90 -20.65 -10.55
C SER A 290 3.37 -19.30 -10.05
N PRO A 291 4.09 -18.60 -9.16
CA PRO A 291 3.64 -17.30 -8.67
C PRO A 291 3.50 -16.30 -9.82
N LEU A 292 2.54 -15.36 -9.72
CA LEU A 292 2.39 -14.30 -10.73
C LEU A 292 3.50 -13.25 -10.61
N PHE A 293 4.11 -13.13 -9.43
CA PHE A 293 5.16 -12.17 -9.12
C PHE A 293 6.32 -12.89 -8.43
N SER A 294 7.49 -12.85 -9.06
CA SER A 294 8.71 -13.46 -8.55
C SER A 294 9.56 -12.39 -7.88
N HIS A 295 9.85 -12.53 -6.59
CA HIS A 295 10.67 -11.58 -5.85
C HIS A 295 12.15 -11.69 -6.24
N ILE A 296 12.77 -10.56 -6.58
CA ILE A 296 14.19 -10.43 -6.97
C ILE A 296 15.00 -9.56 -6.00
N GLY A 297 14.37 -9.09 -4.91
CA GLY A 297 14.99 -8.27 -3.90
C GLY A 297 16.11 -9.00 -3.15
N ILE A 298 17.32 -8.44 -3.23
CA ILE A 298 18.52 -8.90 -2.48
C ILE A 298 19.02 -7.77 -1.57
N ILE A 299 18.87 -6.51 -2.01
CA ILE A 299 19.27 -5.32 -1.28
C ILE A 299 18.04 -4.74 -0.56
N SER A 300 18.05 -4.81 0.76
CA SER A 300 16.95 -4.30 1.59
C SER A 300 16.79 -2.79 1.48
N SER A 301 15.55 -2.32 1.65
CA SER A 301 15.25 -0.91 1.87
C SER A 301 15.58 -0.42 3.28
N LEU A 302 15.85 -1.34 4.21
CA LEU A 302 16.34 -1.04 5.55
C LEU A 302 17.85 -0.77 5.49
N ASP A 303 18.23 0.48 5.75
CA ASP A 303 19.63 0.84 5.92
C ASP A 303 20.14 0.25 7.24
N LYS A 304 21.03 -0.74 7.14
CA LYS A 304 21.60 -1.45 8.29
C LYS A 304 22.47 -0.55 9.17
N SER A 305 22.98 0.56 8.65
CA SER A 305 23.74 1.53 9.46
C SER A 305 22.88 2.18 10.55
N ASN A 306 21.56 2.27 10.34
CA ASN A 306 20.61 2.84 11.30
C ASN A 306 20.12 1.81 12.35
N LEU A 307 20.69 0.60 12.38
CA LEU A 307 20.30 -0.47 13.30
C LEU A 307 21.23 -0.61 14.51
N SER A 308 22.33 0.14 14.57
CA SER A 308 23.21 0.12 15.75
C SER A 308 22.47 0.64 16.99
N LYS A 309 22.56 -0.11 18.09
CA LYS A 309 22.01 0.26 19.40
C LYS A 309 22.75 1.45 20.00
#